data_AF-A0A1J5KU18-F1
#
_entry.id   AF-A0A1J5KU18-F1
#
_cell.length_a   1.000
_cell.length_b   1.000
_cell.length_c   1.000
_cell.angle_alpha   90.00
_cell.angle_beta   90.00
_cell.angle_gamma   90.00
#
_symmetry.space_group_name_H-M   'P 1'
#
loop_
_entity.id
_entity.type
_entity.pdbx_description
1 polymer ?
#
loop_
_entity_poly.entity_id
_entity_poly.type
_entity_poly.pdbx_seq_one_letter_code
_entity_poly.pdbx_strand_id
1 'polypeptide(L)'
;MLSLVIGYLCIGTHQFFEWWAISSENILVYKTGLFFSILAMFFNILGSEFFLGRRLGARIYLFILGLLVIHMATREMVFSNTHFYVRGESHFYWGAVWLALFLFWNCLHFFLYKKLPLSIRKDSRVLPFYTLNFSFILAATYSYGFGLYKNIAGSKNISNFCGGILSNFEIVFDAPSIWCVFATIQGFFLYRFGKRLFARKDGFKYEGIIPYKKSLIWTLVIWGVVFITLPIFSSLSYKMILK
;
A
#
# COMPACT_ATOMS: atom_id res chain seq x y z
N MET A 1 4.70 -18.11 4.66
CA MET A 1 5.80 -17.32 4.05
C MET A 1 5.48 -16.87 2.63
N LEU A 2 5.16 -17.82 1.74
CA LEU A 2 4.84 -17.55 0.33
C LEU A 2 3.70 -16.51 0.17
N SER A 3 2.67 -16.55 1.02
CA SER A 3 1.57 -15.59 0.99
C SER A 3 2.04 -14.13 1.17
N LEU A 4 2.98 -13.83 2.06
CA LEU A 4 3.48 -12.46 2.21
C LEU A 4 4.21 -11.98 0.95
N VAL A 5 5.04 -12.85 0.35
CA VAL A 5 5.76 -12.52 -0.88
C VAL A 5 4.78 -12.30 -2.03
N ILE A 6 3.77 -13.15 -2.17
CA ILE A 6 2.70 -12.99 -3.17
C ILE A 6 1.98 -11.65 -2.95
N GLY A 7 1.67 -11.27 -1.72
CA GLY A 7 1.02 -9.99 -1.43
C GLY A 7 1.79 -8.79 -1.97
N TYR A 8 3.11 -8.77 -1.77
CA TYR A 8 3.97 -7.71 -2.31
C TYR A 8 4.18 -7.78 -3.82
N LEU A 9 4.21 -8.97 -4.42
CA LEU A 9 4.21 -9.14 -5.87
C LEU A 9 2.90 -8.64 -6.50
N CYS A 10 1.77 -8.79 -5.81
CA CYS A 10 0.49 -8.23 -6.25
C CYS A 10 0.52 -6.69 -6.28
N ILE A 11 1.20 -6.03 -5.32
CA ILE A 11 1.42 -4.58 -5.35
C ILE A 11 2.23 -4.18 -6.59
N GLY A 12 3.31 -4.91 -6.90
CA GLY A 12 4.11 -4.65 -8.10
C GLY A 12 3.38 -4.90 -9.41
N THR A 13 2.59 -5.97 -9.44
CA THR A 13 1.72 -6.29 -10.57
C THR A 13 0.72 -5.15 -10.79
N HIS A 14 0.09 -4.65 -9.73
CA HIS A 14 -0.79 -3.49 -9.84
C HIS A 14 -0.11 -2.28 -10.50
N GLN A 15 1.12 -1.94 -10.11
CA GLN A 15 1.86 -0.81 -10.68
C GLN A 15 2.20 -1.01 -12.15
N PHE A 16 2.57 -2.23 -12.55
CA PHE A 16 2.79 -2.56 -13.96
C PHE A 16 1.50 -2.39 -14.79
N PHE A 17 0.38 -2.90 -14.29
CA PHE A 17 -0.92 -2.76 -14.95
C PHE A 17 -1.40 -1.31 -15.00
N GLU A 18 -1.13 -0.51 -13.98
CA GLU A 18 -1.43 0.92 -13.97
C GLU A 18 -0.65 1.66 -15.06
N TRP A 19 0.67 1.44 -15.13
CA TRP A 19 1.50 1.99 -16.20
C TRP A 19 1.05 1.55 -17.60
N TRP A 20 0.73 0.27 -17.78
CA TRP A 20 0.23 -0.26 -19.05
C TRP A 20 -1.12 0.34 -19.42
N ALA A 21 -2.04 0.45 -18.46
CA ALA A 21 -3.35 1.05 -18.69
C ALA A 21 -3.26 2.51 -19.13
N ILE A 22 -2.36 3.30 -18.51
CA ILE A 22 -2.10 4.69 -18.90
C ILE A 22 -1.52 4.75 -20.32
N SER A 23 -0.54 3.89 -20.63
CA SER A 23 0.15 3.89 -21.93
C SER A 23 -0.73 3.41 -23.09
N SER A 24 -1.78 2.65 -22.80
CA SER A 24 -2.69 2.06 -23.81
C SER A 24 -4.11 2.61 -23.74
N GLU A 25 -4.37 3.57 -22.84
CA GLU A 25 -5.70 4.09 -22.52
C GLU A 25 -6.75 2.99 -22.29
N ASN A 26 -6.34 1.89 -21.65
CA ASN A 26 -7.16 0.69 -21.52
C ASN A 26 -7.74 0.50 -20.11
N ILE A 27 -9.05 0.72 -19.99
CA ILE A 27 -9.81 0.62 -18.74
C ILE A 27 -9.79 -0.81 -18.16
N LEU A 28 -9.81 -1.83 -19.01
CA LEU A 28 -9.84 -3.23 -18.56
C LEU A 28 -8.50 -3.62 -17.91
N VAL A 29 -7.39 -3.19 -18.51
CA VAL A 29 -6.05 -3.36 -17.92
C VAL A 29 -5.98 -2.64 -16.57
N TYR A 30 -6.55 -1.43 -16.46
CA TYR A 30 -6.59 -0.69 -15.20
C TYR A 30 -7.35 -1.43 -14.09
N LYS A 31 -8.59 -1.88 -14.37
CA LYS A 31 -9.42 -2.64 -13.42
C LYS A 31 -8.73 -3.93 -12.96
N THR A 32 -7.98 -4.57 -13.86
CA THR A 32 -7.16 -5.75 -13.53
C THR A 32 -6.05 -5.39 -12.55
N GLY A 33 -5.37 -4.25 -12.75
CA GLY A 33 -4.40 -3.71 -11.79
C GLY A 33 -5.00 -3.47 -10.40
N LEU A 34 -6.18 -2.84 -10.33
CA LEU A 34 -6.88 -2.59 -9.06
C LEU A 34 -7.25 -3.89 -8.32
N PHE A 35 -7.61 -4.94 -9.06
CA PHE A 35 -7.86 -6.27 -8.50
C PHE A 35 -6.61 -6.85 -7.82
N PHE A 36 -5.45 -6.80 -8.49
CA PHE A 36 -4.20 -7.25 -7.88
C PHE A 36 -3.84 -6.45 -6.62
N SER A 37 -4.04 -5.14 -6.65
CA SER A 37 -3.74 -4.27 -5.51
C SER A 37 -4.54 -4.63 -4.25
N ILE A 38 -5.84 -4.90 -4.38
CA ILE A 38 -6.66 -5.32 -3.24
C ILE A 38 -6.38 -6.79 -2.83
N LEU A 39 -6.02 -7.65 -3.79
CA LEU A 39 -5.62 -9.03 -3.52
C LEU A 39 -4.35 -9.10 -2.65
N ALA A 40 -3.46 -8.09 -2.76
CA ALA A 40 -2.31 -7.95 -1.86
C ALA A 40 -2.72 -7.95 -0.38
N MET A 41 -3.84 -7.31 -0.04
CA MET A 41 -4.33 -7.23 1.34
C MET A 41 -4.78 -8.59 1.88
N PHE A 42 -5.44 -9.40 1.04
CA PHE A 42 -5.79 -10.77 1.40
C PHE A 42 -4.54 -11.63 1.70
N PHE A 43 -3.53 -11.52 0.85
CA PHE A 43 -2.28 -12.27 1.03
C PHE A 43 -1.47 -11.81 2.25
N ASN A 44 -1.50 -10.52 2.57
CA ASN A 44 -0.87 -9.95 3.76
C ASN A 44 -1.52 -10.48 5.05
N ILE A 45 -2.84 -10.51 5.13
CA ILE A 45 -3.54 -11.07 6.31
C ILE A 45 -3.34 -12.59 6.40
N LEU A 46 -3.40 -13.33 5.28
CA LEU A 46 -3.14 -14.77 5.24
C LEU A 46 -1.72 -15.11 5.70
N GLY A 47 -0.73 -14.33 5.24
CA GLY A 47 0.64 -14.45 5.69
C GLY A 47 0.81 -14.23 7.19
N SER A 48 0.00 -13.33 7.76
CA SER A 48 -0.04 -13.03 9.19
C SER A 48 -0.72 -14.15 9.99
N GLU A 49 -1.80 -14.73 9.47
CA GLU A 49 -2.46 -15.91 10.06
C GLU A 49 -1.49 -17.09 10.17
N PHE A 50 -0.77 -17.36 9.08
CA PHE A 50 0.26 -18.41 9.04
C PHE A 50 1.37 -18.14 10.07
N PHE A 51 1.86 -16.90 10.16
CA PHE A 51 2.92 -16.55 11.11
C PHE A 51 2.49 -16.73 12.58
N LEU A 52 1.24 -16.42 12.91
CA LEU A 52 0.72 -16.48 14.28
C LEU A 52 0.10 -17.83 14.65
N GLY A 53 -0.13 -18.72 13.69
CA GLY A 53 -0.89 -19.96 13.90
C GLY A 53 -2.33 -19.71 14.36
N ARG A 54 -2.91 -18.57 13.95
CA ARG A 54 -4.23 -18.09 14.40
C ARG A 54 -5.01 -17.50 13.24
N ARG A 55 -6.33 -17.67 13.26
CA ARG A 55 -7.24 -16.99 12.32
C ARG A 55 -7.34 -15.50 12.70
N LEU A 56 -7.07 -14.64 11.73
CA LEU A 56 -7.15 -13.18 11.76
C LEU A 56 -8.29 -12.63 10.88
N GLY A 57 -9.03 -13.52 10.20
CA GLY A 57 -10.19 -13.14 9.40
C GLY A 57 -9.91 -12.99 7.90
N ALA A 58 -8.94 -13.72 7.33
CA ALA A 58 -8.66 -13.67 5.90
C ALA A 58 -9.89 -13.94 5.01
N ARG A 59 -10.88 -14.71 5.51
CA ARG A 59 -12.17 -14.94 4.81
C ARG A 59 -12.99 -13.66 4.62
N ILE A 60 -12.90 -12.70 5.54
CA ILE A 60 -13.61 -11.41 5.43
C ILE A 60 -13.02 -10.61 4.26
N TYR A 61 -11.71 -10.69 4.06
CA TYR A 61 -11.03 -10.02 2.94
C TYR A 61 -11.47 -10.59 1.59
N LEU A 62 -11.72 -11.90 1.50
CA LEU A 62 -12.29 -12.51 0.28
C LEU A 62 -13.70 -12.01 -0.02
N PHE A 63 -14.53 -11.84 1.01
CA PHE A 63 -15.87 -11.28 0.83
C PHE A 63 -15.81 -9.82 0.33
N ILE A 64 -14.95 -9.00 0.93
CA ILE A 64 -14.73 -7.60 0.51
C ILE A 64 -14.17 -7.56 -0.92
N LEU A 65 -13.25 -8.46 -1.27
CA LEU A 65 -12.73 -8.61 -2.62
C LEU A 65 -13.85 -8.90 -3.63
N GLY A 66 -14.74 -9.83 -3.32
CA GLY A 66 -15.89 -10.17 -4.18
C GLY A 66 -16.80 -8.96 -4.43
N LEU A 67 -17.15 -8.21 -3.37
CA LEU A 67 -17.96 -7.00 -3.50
C LEU A 67 -17.25 -5.92 -4.32
N LEU A 68 -15.95 -5.72 -4.12
CA LEU A 68 -15.17 -4.76 -4.91
C LEU A 68 -15.06 -5.15 -6.37
N VAL A 69 -14.89 -6.44 -6.68
CA VAL A 69 -14.87 -6.92 -8.08
C VAL A 69 -16.22 -6.62 -8.76
N ILE A 70 -17.34 -6.91 -8.10
CA ILE A 70 -18.68 -6.59 -8.62
C ILE A 70 -18.83 -5.07 -8.82
N HIS A 71 -18.40 -4.26 -7.85
CA HIS A 71 -18.44 -2.81 -7.96
C HIS A 71 -17.60 -2.29 -9.14
N MET A 72 -16.36 -2.76 -9.28
CA MET A 72 -15.47 -2.36 -10.38
C MET A 72 -15.99 -2.83 -11.75
N ALA A 73 -16.62 -4.00 -11.82
CA ALA A 73 -17.20 -4.52 -13.07
C ALA A 73 -18.42 -3.71 -13.53
N THR A 74 -19.26 -3.27 -12.59
CA THR A 74 -20.54 -2.60 -12.88
C THR A 74 -20.44 -1.08 -13.02
N ARG A 75 -19.29 -0.47 -12.70
CA ARG A 75 -19.10 0.97 -12.78
C ARG A 75 -18.12 1.40 -13.87
N GLU A 76 -18.43 2.52 -14.50
CA GLU A 76 -17.56 3.16 -15.48
C GLU A 76 -16.36 3.80 -14.77
N MET A 77 -15.18 3.65 -15.37
CA MET A 77 -13.95 4.32 -14.95
C MET A 77 -13.42 5.06 -16.16
N VAL A 78 -13.23 6.37 -16.04
CA VAL A 78 -12.81 7.23 -17.15
C VAL A 78 -11.39 7.73 -16.87
N PHE A 79 -10.57 7.84 -17.89
CA PHE A 79 -9.27 8.50 -17.81
C PHE A 79 -9.45 10.04 -17.82
N SER A 80 -10.10 10.61 -16.81
CA SER A 80 -10.22 12.07 -16.71
C SER A 80 -8.93 12.66 -16.10
N ASN A 81 -8.18 13.43 -16.90
CA ASN A 81 -6.87 14.02 -16.61
C ASN A 81 -5.74 12.98 -16.58
N THR A 82 -4.94 12.92 -17.65
CA THR A 82 -3.70 12.12 -17.75
C THR A 82 -2.62 12.67 -16.81
N HIS A 83 -2.75 12.40 -15.52
CA HIS A 83 -1.66 12.35 -14.56
C HIS A 83 -1.31 10.87 -14.27
N PHE A 84 -0.42 10.58 -13.33
CA PHE A 84 0.12 9.25 -13.02
C PHE A 84 -0.92 8.18 -12.59
N TYR A 85 -2.23 8.47 -12.58
CA TYR A 85 -3.34 7.61 -12.12
C TYR A 85 -4.70 7.99 -12.75
N VAL A 86 -5.63 7.03 -12.83
CA VAL A 86 -6.99 7.18 -13.39
C VAL A 86 -7.94 7.78 -12.35
N ARG A 87 -8.76 8.77 -12.74
CA ARG A 87 -9.69 9.47 -11.84
C ARG A 87 -11.15 9.12 -12.15
N GLY A 88 -11.91 8.73 -11.12
CA GLY A 88 -13.36 8.51 -11.20
C GLY A 88 -13.94 8.16 -9.82
N GLU A 89 -15.23 8.36 -9.59
CA GLU A 89 -15.88 8.11 -8.28
C GLU A 89 -15.65 6.67 -7.78
N SER A 90 -15.62 5.70 -8.70
CA SER A 90 -15.38 4.29 -8.35
C SER A 90 -13.96 4.01 -7.87
N HIS A 91 -12.98 4.80 -8.30
CA HIS A 91 -11.61 4.70 -7.81
C HIS A 91 -11.49 5.19 -6.36
N PHE A 92 -12.25 6.22 -5.99
CA PHE A 92 -12.30 6.72 -4.62
C PHE A 92 -12.77 5.65 -3.64
N TYR A 93 -13.87 4.94 -3.96
CA TYR A 93 -14.37 3.86 -3.10
C TYR A 93 -13.36 2.71 -2.99
N TRP A 94 -12.72 2.33 -4.10
CA TRP A 94 -11.66 1.33 -4.09
C TRP A 94 -10.49 1.74 -3.18
N GLY A 95 -9.97 2.96 -3.35
CA GLY A 95 -8.84 3.47 -2.56
C GLY A 95 -9.18 3.62 -1.08
N ALA A 96 -10.42 4.04 -0.77
CA ALA A 96 -10.92 4.16 0.59
C ALA A 96 -11.00 2.79 1.30
N VAL A 97 -11.49 1.76 0.62
CA VAL A 97 -11.55 0.38 1.14
C VAL A 97 -10.15 -0.20 1.29
N TRP A 98 -9.29 -0.01 0.28
CA TRP A 98 -7.90 -0.46 0.35
C TRP A 98 -7.19 0.14 1.57
N LEU A 99 -7.31 1.46 1.77
CA LEU A 99 -6.74 2.15 2.92
C LEU A 99 -7.30 1.63 4.25
N ALA A 100 -8.61 1.39 4.35
CA ALA A 100 -9.23 0.84 5.55
C ALA A 100 -8.67 -0.55 5.91
N LEU A 101 -8.59 -1.46 4.93
CA LEU A 101 -8.00 -2.79 5.13
C LEU A 101 -6.54 -2.69 5.54
N PHE A 102 -5.81 -1.78 4.91
CA PHE A 102 -4.40 -1.55 5.16
C PHE A 102 -4.14 -1.04 6.58
N LEU A 103 -4.89 -0.02 7.01
CA LEU A 103 -4.82 0.51 8.37
C LEU A 103 -5.23 -0.53 9.40
N PHE A 104 -6.28 -1.32 9.14
CA PHE A 104 -6.69 -2.41 10.02
C PHE A 104 -5.59 -3.45 10.21
N TRP A 105 -5.00 -3.89 9.10
CA TRP A 105 -3.91 -4.84 9.13
C TRP A 105 -2.71 -4.30 9.95
N ASN A 106 -2.32 -3.04 9.77
CA ASN A 106 -1.26 -2.40 10.56
C ASN A 106 -1.61 -2.25 12.05
N CYS A 107 -2.81 -1.78 12.39
CA CYS A 107 -3.26 -1.65 13.77
C CYS A 107 -3.28 -3.01 14.49
N LEU A 108 -3.74 -4.06 13.80
CA LEU A 108 -3.76 -5.43 14.30
C LEU A 108 -2.35 -5.90 14.68
N HIS A 109 -1.39 -5.73 13.78
CA HIS A 109 0.02 -6.05 14.02
C HIS A 109 0.61 -5.26 15.18
N PHE A 110 0.35 -3.96 15.25
CA PHE A 110 0.85 -3.10 16.32
C PHE A 110 0.37 -3.57 17.71
N PHE A 111 -0.90 -3.91 17.86
CA PHE A 111 -1.43 -4.40 19.13
C PHE A 111 -1.01 -5.82 19.46
N LEU A 112 -0.87 -6.69 18.46
CA LEU A 112 -0.38 -8.06 18.66
C LEU A 112 1.09 -8.07 19.07
N TYR A 113 1.92 -7.24 18.44
CA TYR A 113 3.34 -7.10 18.75
C TYR A 113 3.60 -6.84 20.24
N LYS A 114 2.80 -5.96 20.87
CA LYS A 114 2.89 -5.65 22.30
C LYS A 114 2.60 -6.84 23.22
N LYS A 115 1.94 -7.89 22.69
CA LYS A 115 1.56 -9.10 23.40
C LYS A 115 2.43 -10.32 23.08
N LEU A 116 3.38 -10.22 22.13
CA LEU A 116 4.27 -11.32 21.79
C LEU A 116 5.35 -11.50 22.87
N PRO A 117 5.77 -12.76 23.20
CA PRO A 117 6.88 -13.04 24.11
C PRO A 117 8.17 -12.37 23.64
N LEU A 118 9.08 -11.98 24.55
CA LEU A 118 10.30 -11.21 24.22
C LEU A 118 11.20 -11.87 23.17
N SER A 119 11.37 -13.19 23.21
CA SER A 119 12.17 -13.97 22.24
C SER A 119 11.61 -13.81 20.83
N ILE A 120 10.32 -14.08 20.66
CA ILE A 120 9.59 -13.86 19.41
C ILE A 120 9.52 -12.39 19.09
N ARG A 121 9.39 -11.51 20.09
CA ARG A 121 9.27 -10.07 19.90
C ARG A 121 10.52 -9.50 19.27
N LYS A 122 11.73 -9.99 19.57
CA LYS A 122 13.00 -9.53 18.95
C LYS A 122 13.13 -9.95 17.48
N ASP A 123 12.67 -11.15 17.14
CA ASP A 123 12.66 -11.66 15.77
C ASP A 123 11.47 -11.10 14.96
N SER A 124 10.30 -10.96 15.60
CA SER A 124 9.06 -10.42 15.04
C SER A 124 9.08 -8.91 14.96
N ARG A 125 9.90 -8.29 15.80
CA ARG A 125 10.51 -6.99 15.59
C ARG A 125 10.98 -7.05 14.14
N VAL A 126 11.91 -7.86 13.68
CA VAL A 126 12.34 -7.90 12.26
C VAL A 126 11.31 -8.39 11.22
N LEU A 127 10.07 -8.77 11.61
CA LEU A 127 9.19 -9.58 10.77
C LEU A 127 8.87 -9.04 9.37
N PRO A 128 8.28 -7.85 9.25
CA PRO A 128 9.03 -6.83 8.51
C PRO A 128 9.22 -5.56 9.35
N PHE A 129 9.23 -5.65 10.69
CA PHE A 129 9.44 -4.56 11.68
C PHE A 129 8.54 -3.34 11.67
N TYR A 130 7.89 -3.10 10.56
CA TYR A 130 7.65 -1.76 10.08
C TYR A 130 6.87 -1.74 8.79
N THR A 131 6.84 -2.83 7.98
CA THR A 131 6.12 -3.13 6.70
C THR A 131 5.92 -2.06 5.64
N LEU A 132 5.72 -0.82 6.04
CA LEU A 132 5.77 0.43 5.33
C LEU A 132 7.06 1.20 5.55
N ASN A 133 7.58 1.33 6.78
CA ASN A 133 8.42 2.49 7.08
C ASN A 133 9.67 2.60 6.20
N PHE A 134 10.31 1.50 5.81
CA PHE A 134 11.44 1.62 4.89
C PHE A 134 10.98 2.03 3.48
N SER A 135 10.02 1.31 2.88
CA SER A 135 9.43 1.71 1.58
C SER A 135 8.81 3.12 1.58
N PHE A 136 8.25 3.54 2.71
CA PHE A 136 7.62 4.84 2.92
C PHE A 136 8.66 5.94 3.11
N ILE A 137 9.71 5.69 3.90
CA ILE A 137 10.86 6.62 4.02
C ILE A 137 11.54 6.76 2.67
N LEU A 138 11.77 5.66 1.93
CA LEU A 138 12.34 5.72 0.59
C LEU A 138 11.43 6.51 -0.37
N ALA A 139 10.12 6.27 -0.34
CA ALA A 139 9.16 7.01 -1.14
C ALA A 139 9.13 8.51 -0.78
N ALA A 140 9.16 8.84 0.51
CA ALA A 140 9.18 10.21 1.00
C ALA A 140 10.49 10.92 0.62
N THR A 141 11.64 10.28 0.83
CA THR A 141 12.96 10.79 0.44
C THR A 141 13.05 11.00 -1.07
N TYR A 142 12.55 10.04 -1.86
CA TYR A 142 12.49 10.17 -3.32
C TYR A 142 11.59 11.33 -3.74
N SER A 143 10.37 11.41 -3.20
CA SER A 143 9.41 12.45 -3.55
C SER A 143 9.92 13.85 -3.18
N TYR A 144 10.53 13.99 -2.01
CA TYR A 144 11.12 15.24 -1.54
C TYR A 144 12.36 15.62 -2.35
N GLY A 145 13.30 14.70 -2.56
CA GLY A 145 14.51 14.94 -3.34
C GLY A 145 14.21 15.31 -4.79
N PHE A 146 13.25 14.62 -5.41
CA PHE A 146 12.82 14.92 -6.77
C PHE A 146 12.07 16.27 -6.85
N GLY A 147 11.23 16.58 -5.86
CA GLY A 147 10.59 17.90 -5.74
C GLY A 147 11.59 19.05 -5.62
N LEU A 148 12.63 18.88 -4.79
CA LEU A 148 13.72 19.87 -4.68
C LEU A 148 14.49 20.03 -5.99
N TYR A 149 14.83 18.91 -6.65
CA TYR A 149 15.51 18.95 -7.95
C TYR A 149 14.66 19.70 -8.99
N LYS A 150 13.34 19.51 -9.00
CA LYS A 150 12.41 20.25 -9.87
C LYS A 150 12.41 21.74 -9.65
N ASN A 151 12.44 22.18 -8.39
CA ASN A 151 12.51 23.60 -8.06
C ASN A 151 13.86 24.23 -8.47
N ILE A 152 14.96 23.48 -8.42
CA ILE A 152 16.31 23.98 -8.73
C ILE A 152 16.58 23.98 -10.24
N ALA A 153 16.28 22.87 -10.93
CA ALA A 153 16.64 22.66 -12.33
C ALA A 153 15.65 23.30 -13.32
N GLY A 154 14.42 23.57 -12.87
CA GLY A 154 13.31 24.03 -13.71
C GLY A 154 12.69 22.90 -14.55
N SER A 155 11.41 23.05 -14.89
CA SER A 155 10.61 22.02 -15.58
C SER A 155 11.18 21.56 -16.92
N LYS A 156 11.81 22.47 -17.68
CA LYS A 156 12.41 22.17 -19.00
C LYS A 156 13.62 21.23 -18.91
N ASN A 157 14.47 21.36 -17.89
CA ASN A 157 15.63 20.47 -17.74
C ASN A 157 15.24 19.07 -17.28
N ILE A 158 14.19 18.92 -16.46
CA ILE A 158 13.67 17.60 -16.07
C ILE A 158 13.10 16.84 -17.26
N SER A 159 12.36 17.52 -18.13
CA SER A 159 11.78 16.86 -19.31
C SER A 159 12.85 16.24 -20.22
N ASN A 160 14.05 16.84 -20.27
CA ASN A 160 15.19 16.35 -21.05
C ASN A 160 15.96 15.21 -20.34
N PHE A 161 15.98 15.17 -19.01
CA PHE A 161 16.73 14.17 -18.23
C PHE A 161 15.92 12.89 -17.95
N CYS A 162 14.62 13.04 -17.74
CA CYS A 162 13.76 11.99 -17.18
C CYS A 162 12.56 11.61 -18.09
N GLY A 163 12.43 12.21 -19.26
CA GLY A 163 11.27 12.06 -20.14
C GLY A 163 10.05 12.88 -19.66
N GLY A 164 9.21 13.32 -20.61
CA GLY A 164 8.09 14.24 -20.35
C GLY A 164 7.03 13.77 -19.34
N ILE A 165 7.03 12.50 -18.94
CA ILE A 165 6.12 11.98 -17.91
C ILE A 165 6.45 12.56 -16.52
N LEU A 166 7.73 12.84 -16.25
CA LEU A 166 8.20 13.34 -14.95
C LEU A 166 8.12 14.87 -14.81
N SER A 167 7.84 15.62 -15.87
CA SER A 167 7.62 17.07 -15.78
C SER A 167 6.31 17.42 -15.05
N ASN A 168 5.34 16.50 -15.06
CA ASN A 168 4.03 16.65 -14.41
C ASN A 168 3.96 16.02 -13.00
N PHE A 169 5.12 15.71 -12.40
CA PHE A 169 5.19 15.13 -11.06
C PHE A 169 4.57 16.06 -10.00
N GLU A 170 3.65 15.51 -9.21
CA GLU A 170 2.99 16.15 -8.08
C GLU A 170 3.12 15.28 -6.82
N ILE A 171 3.94 15.74 -5.87
CA ILE A 171 4.33 14.97 -4.66
C ILE A 171 3.13 14.35 -3.94
N VAL A 172 2.03 15.08 -3.76
CA VAL A 172 0.85 14.60 -3.01
C VAL A 172 0.17 13.45 -3.71
N PHE A 173 0.08 13.52 -5.02
CA PHE A 173 -0.74 12.62 -5.81
C PHE A 173 0.05 11.41 -6.30
N ASP A 174 1.36 11.54 -6.48
CA ASP A 174 2.23 10.48 -6.99
C ASP A 174 2.93 9.68 -5.89
N ALA A 175 2.99 10.21 -4.65
CA ALA A 175 3.61 9.52 -3.51
C ALA A 175 3.04 8.12 -3.22
N PRO A 176 1.72 7.85 -3.33
CA PRO A 176 1.18 6.51 -3.15
C PRO A 176 1.73 5.49 -4.17
N SER A 177 1.82 5.87 -5.45
CA SER A 177 2.36 4.99 -6.51
C SER A 177 3.86 4.76 -6.35
N ILE A 178 4.63 5.81 -6.00
CA ILE A 178 6.05 5.67 -5.65
C ILE A 178 6.23 4.72 -4.48
N TRP A 179 5.38 4.82 -3.46
CA TRP A 179 5.41 3.90 -2.33
C TRP A 179 5.16 2.45 -2.76
N CYS A 180 4.18 2.20 -3.65
CA CYS A 180 3.91 0.86 -4.19
C CYS A 180 5.13 0.25 -4.92
N VAL A 181 5.91 1.05 -5.64
CA VAL A 181 7.15 0.61 -6.29
C VAL A 181 8.19 0.17 -5.25
N PHE A 182 8.45 0.99 -4.23
CA PHE A 182 9.40 0.62 -3.16
C PHE A 182 8.91 -0.56 -2.33
N ALA A 183 7.60 -0.68 -2.10
CA ALA A 183 7.02 -1.84 -1.45
C ALA A 183 7.31 -3.11 -2.25
N THR A 184 7.13 -3.09 -3.57
CA THR A 184 7.43 -4.23 -4.46
C THR A 184 8.89 -4.69 -4.32
N ILE A 185 9.83 -3.75 -4.34
CA ILE A 185 11.27 -4.04 -4.14
C ILE A 185 11.49 -4.69 -2.78
N GLN A 186 10.84 -4.19 -1.73
CA GLN A 186 10.90 -4.77 -0.38
C GLN A 186 10.40 -6.23 -0.36
N GLY A 187 9.43 -6.59 -1.21
CA GLY A 187 8.91 -7.95 -1.36
C GLY A 187 9.97 -9.02 -1.60
N PHE A 188 11.00 -8.73 -2.39
CA PHE A 188 12.11 -9.66 -2.64
C PHE A 188 12.94 -9.92 -1.38
N PHE A 189 13.15 -8.91 -0.54
CA PHE A 189 13.89 -9.04 0.71
C PHE A 189 13.07 -9.78 1.78
N LEU A 190 11.74 -9.68 1.75
CA LEU A 190 10.84 -10.40 2.65
C LEU A 190 10.96 -11.91 2.53
N TYR A 191 11.25 -12.45 1.34
CA TYR A 191 11.46 -13.87 1.16
C TYR A 191 12.66 -14.37 1.99
N ARG A 192 13.81 -13.68 1.88
CA ARG A 192 15.04 -14.03 2.61
C ARG A 192 14.85 -13.88 4.11
N PHE A 193 14.16 -12.81 4.52
CA PHE A 193 13.88 -12.55 5.92
C PHE A 193 12.92 -13.60 6.52
N GLY A 194 11.80 -13.84 5.84
CA GLY A 194 10.82 -14.85 6.22
C GLY A 194 11.46 -16.22 6.41
N LYS A 195 12.34 -16.64 5.49
CA LYS A 195 13.03 -17.93 5.58
C LYS A 195 13.83 -18.07 6.88
N ARG A 196 14.58 -17.04 7.27
CA ARG A 196 15.37 -17.03 8.53
C ARG A 196 14.48 -17.10 9.76
N LEU A 197 13.35 -16.40 9.72
CA LEU A 197 12.47 -16.31 10.86
C LEU A 197 11.60 -17.57 11.03
N PHE A 198 11.16 -18.21 9.95
CA PHE A 198 10.48 -19.50 10.03
C PHE A 198 11.42 -20.63 10.48
N ALA A 199 12.70 -20.60 10.12
CA ALA A 199 13.69 -21.58 10.58
C ALA A 199 13.96 -21.54 12.10
N ARG A 200 13.57 -20.47 12.79
CA ARG A 200 13.74 -20.31 14.25
C ARG A 200 12.51 -20.69 15.06
N LYS A 201 11.40 -21.04 14.39
CA LYS A 201 10.05 -20.92 14.97
C LYS A 201 9.29 -22.24 15.05
N ASP A 202 9.99 -23.37 15.14
CA ASP A 202 9.35 -24.69 15.22
C ASP A 202 8.25 -24.68 16.30
N GLY A 203 7.00 -24.79 15.84
CA GLY A 203 5.81 -24.94 16.68
C GLY A 203 5.19 -23.68 17.30
N PHE A 204 5.63 -22.45 17.00
CA PHE A 204 5.01 -21.27 17.64
C PHE A 204 3.54 -21.08 17.23
N LYS A 205 2.67 -20.97 18.24
CA LYS A 205 1.26 -20.59 18.10
C LYS A 205 0.92 -19.51 19.12
N TYR A 206 0.35 -18.39 18.68
CA TYR A 206 -0.06 -17.33 19.60
C TYR A 206 -1.33 -17.73 20.35
N GLU A 207 -1.27 -17.88 21.67
CA GLU A 207 -2.43 -18.32 22.47
C GLU A 207 -3.27 -17.17 23.02
N GLY A 208 -2.77 -15.93 23.01
CA GLY A 208 -3.50 -14.78 23.56
C GLY A 208 -4.71 -14.32 22.73
N ILE A 209 -5.45 -13.35 23.30
CA ILE A 209 -6.63 -12.75 22.66
C ILE A 209 -6.22 -11.79 21.54
N ILE A 210 -6.76 -12.03 20.34
CA ILE A 210 -6.59 -11.16 19.17
C ILE A 210 -7.33 -9.82 19.38
N PRO A 211 -6.65 -8.67 19.27
CA PRO A 211 -7.21 -7.35 19.60
C PRO A 211 -8.09 -6.76 18.48
N TYR A 212 -9.07 -7.51 17.97
CA TYR A 212 -9.92 -7.09 16.84
C TYR A 212 -10.62 -5.75 17.06
N LYS A 213 -11.40 -5.62 18.14
CA LYS A 213 -12.19 -4.41 18.46
C LYS A 213 -11.30 -3.17 18.57
N LYS A 214 -10.16 -3.30 19.27
CA LYS A 214 -9.21 -2.20 19.43
C LYS A 214 -8.58 -1.80 18.10
N SER A 215 -8.24 -2.78 17.26
CA SER A 215 -7.66 -2.53 15.93
C SER A 215 -8.65 -1.79 15.04
N LEU A 216 -9.92 -2.25 15.01
CA LEU A 216 -10.98 -1.62 14.22
C LEU A 216 -11.26 -0.16 14.65
N ILE A 217 -11.36 0.12 15.95
CA ILE A 217 -11.60 1.49 16.44
C ILE A 217 -10.48 2.42 15.95
N TRP A 218 -9.22 2.03 16.13
CA TRP A 218 -8.09 2.86 15.70
C TRP A 218 -8.01 3.01 14.18
N THR A 219 -8.37 1.98 13.42
CA THR A 219 -8.52 2.10 11.97
C THR A 219 -9.52 3.17 11.58
N LEU A 220 -10.72 3.15 12.15
CA LEU A 220 -11.76 4.12 11.82
C LEU A 220 -11.37 5.56 12.21
N VAL A 221 -10.71 5.73 13.36
CA VAL A 221 -10.19 7.04 13.79
C VAL A 221 -9.14 7.56 12.81
N ILE A 222 -8.12 6.76 12.49
CA ILE A 222 -7.04 7.18 11.58
C ILE A 222 -7.61 7.44 10.18
N TRP A 223 -8.46 6.56 9.69
CA TRP A 223 -9.12 6.70 8.40
C TRP A 223 -9.93 7.99 8.33
N GLY A 224 -10.75 8.29 9.35
CA GLY A 224 -11.49 9.55 9.43
C GLY A 224 -10.59 10.79 9.45
N VAL A 225 -9.50 10.77 10.22
CA VAL A 225 -8.51 11.86 10.24
C VAL A 225 -7.88 12.07 8.86
N VAL A 226 -7.53 11.00 8.14
CA VAL A 226 -6.99 11.11 6.78
C VAL A 226 -7.97 11.83 5.86
N PHE A 227 -9.25 11.44 5.85
CA PHE A 227 -10.25 12.09 4.98
C PHE A 227 -10.52 13.55 5.35
N ILE A 228 -10.54 13.89 6.63
CA ILE A 228 -10.73 15.27 7.09
C ILE A 228 -9.52 16.14 6.72
N THR A 229 -8.32 15.57 6.73
CA THR A 229 -7.07 16.32 6.49
C THR A 229 -6.62 16.35 5.03
N LEU A 230 -7.13 15.45 4.17
CA LEU A 230 -6.80 15.41 2.73
C LEU A 230 -6.95 16.78 2.03
N PRO A 231 -8.05 17.56 2.21
CA PRO A 231 -8.17 18.89 1.63
C PRO A 231 -7.09 19.87 2.12
N ILE A 232 -6.71 19.76 3.40
CA ILE A 232 -5.67 20.60 4.03
C ILE A 232 -4.30 20.26 3.43
N PHE A 233 -3.95 18.98 3.30
CA PHE A 233 -2.70 18.57 2.66
C PHE A 233 -2.64 18.92 1.18
N SER A 234 -3.74 18.75 0.45
CA SER A 234 -3.82 19.16 -0.96
C SER A 234 -3.59 20.66 -1.11
N SER A 235 -4.21 21.49 -0.27
CA SER A 235 -4.05 22.95 -0.31
C SER A 235 -2.67 23.44 0.14
N LEU A 236 -2.09 22.84 1.18
CA LEU A 236 -0.73 23.17 1.65
C LEU A 236 0.33 22.82 0.60
N SER A 237 0.20 21.66 -0.04
CA SER A 237 1.17 21.22 -1.03
C SER A 237 1.08 22.03 -2.33
N TYR A 238 -0.13 22.43 -2.72
CA TYR A 238 -0.32 23.38 -3.83
C TYR A 238 0.40 24.71 -3.56
N LYS A 239 0.35 25.21 -2.33
CA LYS A 239 1.12 26.41 -1.89
C LYS A 239 2.64 26.22 -1.86
N MET A 240 3.13 25.01 -1.62
CA MET A 240 4.57 24.72 -1.56
C MET A 240 5.20 24.45 -2.93
N ILE A 241 4.41 24.07 -3.93
CA ILE A 241 4.87 23.72 -5.29
C ILE A 241 4.70 24.90 -6.27
N LEU A 242 3.72 25.78 -6.08
CA LEU A 242 3.42 26.91 -6.99
C LEU A 242 3.95 28.27 -6.49
N LYS A 243 5.17 28.29 -5.95
CA LYS A 243 5.93 29.54 -5.81
C LYS A 243 7.03 29.59 -6.85
#